data_AF-A0A967H821-F1
#
_entry.id   AF-A0A967H821-F1
#
_cell.length_a   1.000
_cell.length_b   1.000
_cell.length_c   1.000
_cell.angle_alpha   90.00
_cell.angle_beta   90.00
_cell.angle_gamma   90.00
#
_symmetry.space_group_name_H-M   'P 1'
#
loop_
_entity.id
_entity.type
_entity.pdbx_description
1 polymer ?
#
loop_
_entity_poly.entity_id
_entity_poly.type
_entity_poly.pdbx_seq_one_letter_code
_entity_poly.pdbx_strand_id
1 'polypeptide(L)'
;MTFNSQEIIQEIHKDFEDMLEYVTGEQARTATADATERGLFKMLMQMGSKLLRLFFILRSQATSREPLKTADGDEWSYHREMQRTYFSIFGKVCFVRPYFYRKGEGGRTRLDEELSLGEDCYSDLVREIHDYLSVYGVYHKACAILERVLGLRLSTRVVQTNLGEDAAEVEAYYAQKPAPPAEREADILVIQADGKGVPMILENTASERVRLRKGEKHGRKKEAVVTTVYTIEAFVRTPEQVIASYYDNIHTSQAPQPKNKHLWATLDGKEVALGRLATQVNARLGAPLRHKIALCDGCEALQRRIAKQFPDFILILDFIHANEYLWKVANALFGEGNDQRFEWMKARSLQLLSGQTKQLIAELRSQANQPKMRMAKRTQLLKTANYFERNLPFMNYPVYLSKGWPIASGVIEGACRHFVKDRCELSGMRWLQTGAENLLRLRAVAENDDWEDYHLYRKQQRHLRLYGTRKNCPVPIESQSLNLHSESVEPMVANRQNRYSQFPLAS
;
A
#
# COMPACT_ATOMS: atom_id res chain seq x y z
N MET A 1 -33.74 29.49 11.11
CA MET A 1 -33.57 28.39 12.08
C MET A 1 -32.96 29.00 13.32
N THR A 2 -33.68 29.01 14.44
CA THR A 2 -33.12 29.42 15.73
C THR A 2 -32.08 28.38 16.14
N PHE A 3 -30.86 28.83 16.41
CA PHE A 3 -29.79 27.99 16.91
C PHE A 3 -30.08 27.65 18.37
N ASN A 4 -30.85 26.60 18.64
CA ASN A 4 -31.16 26.22 20.01
C ASN A 4 -30.10 25.29 20.61
N SER A 5 -28.91 25.84 20.85
CA SER A 5 -27.81 25.09 21.48
C SER A 5 -28.16 24.62 22.90
N GLN A 6 -28.98 25.37 23.64
CA GLN A 6 -29.39 25.01 24.99
C GLN A 6 -30.31 23.77 25.02
N GLU A 7 -31.30 23.69 24.13
CA GLU A 7 -32.13 22.48 23.98
C GLU A 7 -31.27 21.25 23.64
N ILE A 8 -30.32 21.39 22.72
CA ILE A 8 -29.43 20.28 22.34
C ILE A 8 -28.55 19.84 23.52
N ILE A 9 -28.04 20.77 24.33
CA ILE A 9 -27.27 20.44 25.54
C ILE A 9 -28.13 19.66 26.53
N GLN A 10 -29.38 20.08 26.76
CA GLN A 10 -30.31 19.38 27.64
C GLN A 10 -30.64 17.98 27.13
N GLU A 11 -30.86 17.82 25.83
CA GLU A 11 -31.05 16.51 25.20
C GLU A 11 -29.82 15.60 25.37
N ILE A 12 -28.60 16.13 25.23
CA ILE A 12 -27.37 15.35 25.40
C ILE A 12 -27.20 14.91 26.86
N HIS A 13 -27.48 15.78 27.84
CA HIS A 13 -27.47 15.38 29.25
C HIS A 13 -28.47 14.27 29.52
N LYS A 14 -29.69 14.39 28.98
CA LYS A 14 -30.69 13.33 29.09
C LYS A 14 -30.22 12.02 28.47
N ASP A 15 -29.67 12.05 27.25
CA ASP A 15 -29.14 10.83 26.59
C ASP A 15 -28.04 10.16 27.44
N PHE A 16 -27.21 10.96 28.13
CA PHE A 16 -26.18 10.44 29.03
C PHE A 16 -26.77 9.76 30.26
N GLU A 17 -27.76 10.38 30.90
CA GLU A 17 -28.49 9.76 32.01
C GLU A 17 -29.22 8.48 31.56
N ASP A 18 -29.85 8.49 30.38
CA ASP A 18 -30.50 7.31 29.79
C ASP A 18 -29.48 6.17 29.56
N MET A 19 -28.23 6.48 29.18
CA MET A 19 -27.15 5.48 29.07
C MET A 19 -26.73 4.91 30.42
N LEU A 20 -26.65 5.73 31.47
CA LEU A 20 -26.39 5.25 32.83
C LEU A 20 -27.52 4.33 33.28
N GLU A 21 -28.77 4.75 33.11
CA GLU A 21 -29.94 3.93 33.41
C GLU A 21 -29.94 2.62 32.60
N TYR A 22 -29.52 2.64 31.33
CA TYR A 22 -29.43 1.44 30.49
C TYR A 22 -28.50 0.37 31.07
N VAL A 23 -27.43 0.76 31.77
CA VAL A 23 -26.47 -0.18 32.37
C VAL A 23 -26.73 -0.47 33.85
N THR A 24 -27.43 0.41 34.57
CA THR A 24 -27.73 0.22 36.01
C THR A 24 -29.17 -0.25 36.28
N GLY A 25 -30.06 -0.13 35.30
CA GLY A 25 -31.48 -0.40 35.42
C GLY A 25 -31.84 -1.87 35.58
N GLU A 26 -33.10 -2.16 35.85
CA GLU A 26 -33.57 -3.52 36.14
C GLU A 26 -33.36 -4.48 34.96
N GLN A 27 -33.55 -3.99 33.72
CA GLN A 27 -33.33 -4.79 32.51
C GLN A 27 -31.86 -5.23 32.34
N ALA A 28 -30.90 -4.43 32.83
CA ALA A 28 -29.48 -4.75 32.78
C ALA A 28 -29.12 -5.99 33.60
N ARG A 29 -29.90 -6.30 34.66
CA ARG A 29 -29.68 -7.47 35.52
C ARG A 29 -29.87 -8.80 34.78
N THR A 30 -30.65 -8.79 33.71
CA THR A 30 -30.94 -9.98 32.88
C THR A 30 -30.34 -9.90 31.47
N ALA A 31 -29.71 -8.77 31.12
CA ALA A 31 -29.10 -8.57 29.82
C ALA A 31 -27.79 -9.37 29.68
N THR A 32 -27.50 -9.82 28.46
CA THR A 32 -26.20 -10.41 28.15
C THR A 32 -25.18 -9.32 27.85
N ALA A 33 -23.88 -9.63 28.02
CA ALA A 33 -22.81 -8.69 27.66
C ALA A 33 -22.89 -8.21 26.20
N ASP A 34 -23.19 -9.09 25.24
CA ASP A 34 -23.37 -8.73 23.82
C ASP A 34 -24.54 -7.75 23.61
N ALA A 35 -25.69 -8.01 24.25
CA ALA A 35 -26.85 -7.13 24.13
C ALA A 35 -26.54 -5.73 24.69
N THR A 36 -25.92 -5.66 25.88
CA THR A 36 -25.52 -4.41 26.52
C THR A 36 -24.48 -3.66 25.70
N GLU A 37 -23.44 -4.34 25.19
CA GLU A 37 -22.41 -3.72 24.34
C GLU A 37 -23.02 -3.11 23.07
N ARG A 38 -23.90 -3.85 22.38
CA ARG A 38 -24.59 -3.36 21.17
C ARG A 38 -25.50 -2.17 21.46
N GLY A 39 -26.20 -2.19 22.59
CA GLY A 39 -27.06 -1.09 23.04
C GLY A 39 -26.24 0.17 23.31
N LEU A 40 -25.21 0.04 24.15
CA LEU A 40 -24.27 1.13 24.47
C LEU A 40 -23.64 1.72 23.21
N PHE A 41 -23.16 0.87 22.30
CA PHE A 41 -22.59 1.33 21.05
C PHE A 41 -23.58 2.20 20.25
N LYS A 42 -24.84 1.78 20.12
CA LYS A 42 -25.87 2.58 19.41
C LYS A 42 -26.13 3.91 20.10
N MET A 43 -26.24 3.93 21.43
CA MET A 43 -26.48 5.15 22.21
C MET A 43 -25.30 6.12 22.08
N LEU A 44 -24.06 5.62 22.19
CA LEU A 44 -22.84 6.40 21.99
C LEU A 44 -22.76 7.00 20.58
N MET A 45 -23.15 6.25 19.55
CA MET A 45 -23.18 6.77 18.17
C MET A 45 -24.21 7.89 17.99
N GLN A 46 -25.40 7.76 18.62
CA GLN A 46 -26.43 8.81 18.59
C GLN A 46 -25.98 10.06 19.36
N MET A 47 -25.46 9.89 20.57
CA MET A 47 -24.94 10.99 21.38
C MET A 47 -23.77 11.69 20.70
N GLY A 48 -22.84 10.93 20.09
CA GLY A 48 -21.72 11.47 19.29
C GLY A 48 -22.20 12.33 18.12
N SER A 49 -23.28 11.93 17.44
CA SER A 49 -23.91 12.72 16.38
C SER A 49 -24.48 14.06 16.92
N LYS A 50 -25.15 14.03 18.08
CA LYS A 50 -25.67 15.25 18.74
C LYS A 50 -24.54 16.17 19.21
N LEU A 51 -23.49 15.63 19.82
CA LEU A 51 -22.31 16.38 20.25
C LEU A 51 -21.61 17.05 19.07
N LEU A 52 -21.42 16.33 17.96
CA LEU A 52 -20.82 16.89 16.76
C LEU A 52 -21.72 17.97 16.13
N ARG A 53 -23.05 17.77 16.14
CA ARG A 53 -24.01 18.80 15.71
C ARG A 53 -23.94 20.05 16.59
N LEU A 54 -23.86 19.88 17.90
CA LEU A 54 -23.70 20.97 18.86
C LEU A 54 -22.41 21.75 18.59
N PHE A 55 -21.29 21.06 18.35
CA PHE A 55 -20.03 21.67 17.96
C PHE A 55 -20.19 22.60 16.73
N PHE A 56 -20.80 22.10 15.65
CA PHE A 56 -21.03 22.93 14.46
C PHE A 56 -21.96 24.11 14.72
N ILE A 57 -23.01 23.94 15.53
CA ILE A 57 -23.94 25.00 15.89
C ILE A 57 -23.23 26.11 16.68
N LEU A 58 -22.47 25.75 17.70
CA LEU A 58 -21.71 26.72 18.51
C LEU A 58 -20.68 27.47 17.67
N ARG A 59 -19.95 26.76 16.79
CA ARG A 59 -19.00 27.39 15.87
C ARG A 59 -19.68 28.32 14.88
N SER A 60 -20.85 27.94 14.37
CA SER A 60 -21.66 28.79 13.49
C SER A 60 -22.22 30.02 14.19
N GLN A 61 -22.70 29.89 15.44
CA GLN A 61 -23.14 31.03 16.25
C GLN A 61 -21.98 32.03 16.48
N ALA A 62 -20.78 31.53 16.76
CA ALA A 62 -19.60 32.36 17.00
C ALA A 62 -19.02 33.02 15.73
N THR A 63 -19.35 32.52 14.53
CA THR A 63 -18.83 33.07 13.28
C THR A 63 -19.43 34.46 13.01
N SER A 64 -18.59 35.48 12.76
CA SER A 64 -19.10 36.83 12.44
C SER A 64 -19.96 36.85 11.16
N ARG A 65 -20.96 37.73 11.11
CA ARG A 65 -21.76 38.05 9.91
C ARG A 65 -21.33 39.36 9.25
N GLU A 66 -20.25 39.97 9.71
CA GLU A 66 -19.67 41.15 9.06
C GLU A 66 -19.05 40.76 7.71
N PRO A 67 -19.02 41.68 6.72
CA PRO A 67 -18.44 41.42 5.42
C PRO A 67 -17.01 40.88 5.50
N LEU A 68 -16.68 39.89 4.66
CA LEU A 68 -15.33 39.35 4.56
C LEU A 68 -14.50 40.29 3.69
N LYS A 69 -13.44 40.86 4.25
CA LYS A 69 -12.50 41.74 3.54
C LYS A 69 -11.15 41.05 3.36
N THR A 70 -10.59 41.08 2.15
CA THR A 70 -9.22 40.61 1.87
C THR A 70 -8.23 41.75 2.00
N ALA A 71 -6.93 41.42 2.04
CA ALA A 71 -5.84 42.41 2.02
C ALA A 71 -5.84 43.26 0.73
N ASP A 72 -6.35 42.71 -0.38
CA ASP A 72 -6.42 43.35 -1.69
C ASP A 72 -7.65 44.28 -1.85
N GLY A 73 -8.46 44.43 -0.79
CA GLY A 73 -9.63 45.31 -0.77
C GLY A 73 -10.92 44.67 -1.30
N ASP A 74 -10.91 43.38 -1.60
CA ASP A 74 -12.11 42.65 -2.02
C ASP A 74 -13.05 42.41 -0.84
N GLU A 75 -14.35 42.56 -1.06
CA GLU A 75 -15.38 42.44 -0.03
C GLU A 75 -16.51 41.48 -0.44
N TRP A 76 -16.78 40.47 0.40
CA TRP A 76 -17.96 39.63 0.30
C TRP A 76 -18.94 39.99 1.41
N SER A 77 -20.11 40.51 1.02
CA SER A 77 -21.17 40.83 1.96
C SER A 77 -21.87 39.58 2.46
N TYR A 78 -22.31 39.60 3.72
CA TYR A 78 -23.21 38.57 4.24
C TYR A 78 -24.49 38.52 3.40
N HIS A 79 -24.91 37.31 3.05
CA HIS A 79 -26.08 37.10 2.21
C HIS A 79 -27.18 36.32 2.94
N ARG A 80 -26.86 35.15 3.50
CA ARG A 80 -27.84 34.32 4.24
C ARG A 80 -27.17 33.26 5.10
N GLU A 81 -27.95 32.62 5.95
CA GLU A 81 -27.60 31.32 6.52
C GLU A 81 -27.78 30.22 5.44
N MET A 82 -26.77 29.36 5.29
CA MET A 82 -26.77 28.26 4.32
C MET A 82 -26.60 26.92 5.02
N GLN A 83 -27.49 25.98 4.71
CA GLN A 83 -27.40 24.62 5.24
C GLN A 83 -26.16 23.89 4.69
N ARG A 84 -25.51 23.11 5.54
CA ARG A 84 -24.48 22.13 5.19
C ARG A 84 -24.87 20.76 5.74
N THR A 85 -24.51 19.73 5.00
CA THR A 85 -24.47 18.35 5.49
C THR A 85 -23.01 17.96 5.70
N TYR A 86 -22.72 17.34 6.84
CA TYR A 86 -21.44 16.74 7.18
C TYR A 86 -21.65 15.26 7.51
N PHE A 87 -20.99 14.39 6.77
CA PHE A 87 -21.08 12.93 6.88
C PHE A 87 -19.88 12.45 7.69
N SER A 88 -20.15 12.22 8.98
CA SER A 88 -19.17 11.77 9.97
C SER A 88 -19.27 10.27 10.22
N ILE A 89 -18.38 9.75 11.08
CA ILE A 89 -18.49 8.38 11.57
C ILE A 89 -19.80 8.16 12.36
N PHE A 90 -20.33 9.21 13.00
CA PHE A 90 -21.60 9.20 13.75
C PHE A 90 -22.84 9.37 12.85
N GLY A 91 -22.65 9.33 11.52
CA GLY A 91 -23.70 9.56 10.55
C GLY A 91 -23.75 11.00 10.03
N LYS A 92 -24.88 11.33 9.40
CA LYS A 92 -25.11 12.63 8.77
C LYS A 92 -25.54 13.68 9.79
N VAL A 93 -24.77 14.75 9.88
CA VAL A 93 -25.02 15.92 10.71
C VAL A 93 -25.36 17.11 9.80
N CYS A 94 -26.48 17.76 10.06
CA CYS A 94 -26.88 18.98 9.34
C CYS A 94 -26.75 20.19 10.25
N PHE A 95 -26.19 21.27 9.73
CA PHE A 95 -26.08 22.56 10.41
C PHE A 95 -26.23 23.71 9.41
N VAL A 96 -26.47 24.92 9.91
CA VAL A 96 -26.51 26.14 9.09
C VAL A 96 -25.32 27.02 9.44
N ARG A 97 -24.83 27.78 8.46
CA ARG A 97 -23.64 28.63 8.59
C ARG A 97 -23.75 29.90 7.75
N PRO A 98 -23.10 31.00 8.14
CA PRO A 98 -23.10 32.24 7.36
C PRO A 98 -22.49 32.06 5.98
N TYR A 99 -23.23 32.45 4.95
CA TYR A 99 -22.81 32.47 3.56
C TYR A 99 -22.66 33.90 3.06
N PHE A 100 -21.51 34.17 2.46
CA PHE A 100 -21.13 35.46 1.92
C PHE A 100 -21.05 35.38 0.41
N TYR A 101 -21.41 36.46 -0.29
CA TYR A 101 -21.49 36.47 -1.73
C TYR A 101 -20.95 37.77 -2.32
N ARG A 102 -20.22 37.65 -3.43
CA ARG A 102 -19.78 38.77 -4.26
C ARG A 102 -20.16 38.48 -5.71
N LYS A 103 -20.82 39.46 -6.35
CA LYS A 103 -21.23 39.34 -7.75
C LYS A 103 -20.00 39.18 -8.65
N GLY A 104 -20.01 38.15 -9.51
CA GLY A 104 -18.91 37.86 -10.43
C GLY A 104 -17.88 36.85 -9.90
N GLU A 105 -17.75 36.71 -8.57
CA GLU A 105 -16.76 35.81 -7.95
C GLU A 105 -17.38 34.64 -7.18
N GLY A 106 -18.70 34.68 -6.95
CA GLY A 106 -19.42 33.62 -6.26
C GLY A 106 -19.43 33.82 -4.74
N GLY A 107 -19.71 32.74 -4.02
CA GLY A 107 -19.85 32.81 -2.57
C GLY A 107 -18.84 31.99 -1.80
N ARG A 108 -18.62 32.41 -0.55
CA ARG A 108 -17.65 31.85 0.38
C ARG A 108 -18.28 31.70 1.75
N THR A 109 -17.75 30.77 2.53
CA THR A 109 -18.16 30.55 3.92
C THR A 109 -16.91 30.52 4.79
N ARG A 110 -16.72 31.53 5.66
CA ARG A 110 -15.57 31.61 6.58
C ARG A 110 -15.45 30.37 7.47
N LEU A 111 -16.59 29.86 7.95
CA LEU A 111 -16.61 28.69 8.82
C LEU A 111 -16.08 27.43 8.11
N ASP A 112 -16.26 27.30 6.80
CA ASP A 112 -15.74 26.14 6.05
C ASP A 112 -14.22 26.14 6.06
N GLU A 113 -13.59 27.32 5.86
CA GLU A 113 -12.14 27.51 5.97
C GLU A 113 -11.64 27.22 7.39
N GLU A 114 -12.25 27.82 8.41
CA GLU A 114 -11.83 27.63 9.81
C GLU A 114 -11.85 26.16 10.23
N LEU A 115 -12.84 25.40 9.74
CA LEU A 115 -13.00 23.98 10.03
C LEU A 115 -12.27 23.07 9.04
N SER A 116 -11.66 23.62 7.98
CA SER A 116 -11.05 22.87 6.87
C SER A 116 -11.98 21.85 6.23
N LEU A 117 -13.23 22.25 5.95
CA LEU A 117 -14.19 21.34 5.35
C LEU A 117 -13.85 21.03 3.89
N GLY A 118 -14.24 19.83 3.43
CA GLY A 118 -14.15 19.49 2.02
C GLY A 118 -15.08 20.31 1.13
N GLU A 119 -15.02 20.14 -0.18
CA GLU A 119 -16.12 20.57 -1.07
C GLU A 119 -17.33 19.64 -0.94
N ASP A 120 -17.06 18.36 -0.75
CA ASP A 120 -18.06 17.35 -0.46
C ASP A 120 -18.51 17.34 1.02
N CYS A 121 -19.39 16.40 1.35
CA CYS A 121 -19.94 16.26 2.69
C CYS A 121 -19.15 15.31 3.59
N TYR A 122 -18.22 14.51 3.08
CA TYR A 122 -17.56 13.45 3.84
C TYR A 122 -16.46 14.01 4.73
N SER A 123 -16.51 13.64 6.01
CA SER A 123 -15.42 13.89 6.95
C SER A 123 -14.14 13.22 6.48
N ASP A 124 -12.99 13.83 6.74
CA ASP A 124 -11.70 13.20 6.44
C ASP A 124 -11.54 11.88 7.18
N LEU A 125 -12.08 11.74 8.40
CA LEU A 125 -12.07 10.49 9.15
C LEU A 125 -12.84 9.36 8.44
N VAL A 126 -14.01 9.64 7.87
CA VAL A 126 -14.75 8.65 7.07
C VAL A 126 -13.96 8.28 5.81
N ARG A 127 -13.32 9.26 5.17
CA ARG A 127 -12.47 9.03 3.99
C ARG A 127 -11.27 8.15 4.31
N GLU A 128 -10.52 8.50 5.34
CA GLU A 128 -9.35 7.77 5.84
C GLU A 128 -9.71 6.31 6.15
N ILE A 129 -10.81 6.06 6.88
CA ILE A 129 -11.25 4.69 7.19
C ILE A 129 -11.59 3.93 5.91
N HIS A 130 -12.40 4.50 5.01
CA HIS A 130 -12.82 3.76 3.81
C HIS A 130 -11.67 3.54 2.83
N ASP A 131 -10.71 4.47 2.74
CA ASP A 131 -9.52 4.32 1.91
C ASP A 131 -8.62 3.21 2.45
N TYR A 132 -8.41 3.18 3.77
CA TYR A 132 -7.62 2.13 4.41
C TYR A 132 -8.23 0.75 4.19
N LEU A 133 -9.56 0.62 4.35
CA LEU A 133 -10.26 -0.62 4.01
C LEU A 133 -10.17 -0.97 2.52
N SER A 134 -10.12 0.03 1.65
CA SER A 134 -10.13 -0.12 0.19
C SER A 134 -8.77 -0.49 -0.40
N VAL A 135 -7.65 -0.13 0.24
CA VAL A 135 -6.31 -0.56 -0.18
C VAL A 135 -6.09 -2.05 0.06
N TYR A 136 -6.70 -2.63 1.10
CA TYR A 136 -6.61 -4.06 1.41
C TYR A 136 -7.80 -4.89 0.92
N GLY A 137 -8.95 -4.27 0.68
CA GLY A 137 -10.21 -4.94 0.39
C GLY A 137 -10.92 -4.47 -0.86
N VAL A 138 -11.89 -5.27 -1.32
CA VAL A 138 -12.77 -4.88 -2.43
C VAL A 138 -13.73 -3.77 -1.99
N TYR A 139 -13.96 -2.75 -2.83
CA TYR A 139 -14.76 -1.57 -2.46
C TYR A 139 -16.14 -1.90 -1.88
N HIS A 140 -16.90 -2.85 -2.44
CA HIS A 140 -18.21 -3.22 -1.89
C HIS A 140 -18.12 -3.87 -0.51
N LYS A 141 -17.01 -4.58 -0.21
CA LYS A 141 -16.77 -5.14 1.12
C LYS A 141 -16.39 -4.05 2.12
N ALA A 142 -15.61 -3.05 1.70
CA ALA A 142 -15.33 -1.87 2.52
C ALA A 142 -16.64 -1.14 2.88
N CYS A 143 -17.53 -0.91 1.92
CA CYS A 143 -18.87 -0.38 2.15
C CYS A 143 -19.67 -1.25 3.13
N ALA A 144 -19.68 -2.57 2.94
CA ALA A 144 -20.41 -3.50 3.82
C ALA A 144 -19.87 -3.52 5.26
N ILE A 145 -18.55 -3.37 5.44
CA ILE A 145 -17.93 -3.25 6.77
C ILE A 145 -18.39 -1.96 7.45
N LEU A 146 -18.37 -0.82 6.73
CA LEU A 146 -18.84 0.46 7.26
C LEU A 146 -20.33 0.44 7.62
N GLU A 147 -21.16 -0.19 6.80
CA GLU A 147 -22.58 -0.37 7.10
C GLU A 147 -22.78 -1.28 8.32
N ARG A 148 -22.03 -2.39 8.40
CA ARG A 148 -22.18 -3.37 9.49
C ARG A 148 -21.70 -2.83 10.83
N VAL A 149 -20.58 -2.12 10.85
CA VAL A 149 -19.93 -1.66 12.08
C VAL A 149 -20.47 -0.29 12.50
N LEU A 150 -20.60 0.66 11.57
CA LEU A 150 -20.94 2.05 11.88
C LEU A 150 -22.35 2.45 11.40
N GLY A 151 -23.08 1.57 10.71
CA GLY A 151 -24.38 1.91 10.11
C GLY A 151 -24.27 2.87 8.90
N LEU A 152 -23.06 3.08 8.37
CA LEU A 152 -22.82 4.08 7.32
C LEU A 152 -22.97 3.46 5.93
N ARG A 153 -23.99 3.93 5.20
CA ARG A 153 -24.23 3.52 3.81
C ARG A 153 -23.49 4.43 2.83
N LEU A 154 -22.39 3.92 2.29
CA LEU A 154 -21.63 4.55 1.20
C LEU A 154 -21.77 3.73 -0.08
N SER A 155 -21.92 4.41 -1.22
CA SER A 155 -21.87 3.73 -2.52
C SER A 155 -20.42 3.46 -2.91
N THR A 156 -20.20 2.40 -3.69
CA THR A 156 -18.88 2.09 -4.23
C THR A 156 -18.34 3.21 -5.12
N ARG A 157 -19.22 3.94 -5.81
CA ARG A 157 -18.86 5.10 -6.63
C ARG A 157 -18.27 6.22 -5.79
N VAL A 158 -18.86 6.53 -4.63
CA VAL A 158 -18.32 7.53 -3.69
C VAL A 158 -16.93 7.13 -3.22
N VAL A 159 -16.76 5.87 -2.80
CA VAL A 159 -15.45 5.36 -2.36
C VAL A 159 -14.42 5.48 -3.48
N GLN A 160 -14.77 5.13 -4.72
CA GLN A 160 -13.87 5.27 -5.87
C GLN A 160 -13.50 6.73 -6.17
N THR A 161 -14.45 7.65 -6.11
CA THR A 161 -14.22 9.08 -6.33
C THR A 161 -13.32 9.64 -5.24
N ASN A 162 -13.65 9.41 -3.97
CA ASN A 162 -12.87 9.89 -2.83
C ASN A 162 -11.45 9.34 -2.88
N LEU A 163 -11.27 8.03 -3.10
CA LEU A 163 -9.96 7.41 -3.24
C LEU A 163 -9.13 8.03 -4.37
N GLY A 164 -9.77 8.36 -5.50
CA GLY A 164 -9.10 9.02 -6.62
C GLY A 164 -8.61 10.42 -6.27
N GLU A 165 -9.43 11.23 -5.59
CA GLU A 165 -9.04 12.54 -5.07
C GLU A 165 -7.97 12.42 -3.99
N ASP A 166 -8.07 11.39 -3.16
CA ASP A 166 -7.22 11.15 -1.99
C ASP A 166 -5.86 10.61 -2.40
N ALA A 167 -5.73 10.05 -3.60
CA ALA A 167 -4.47 9.61 -4.20
C ALA A 167 -3.72 10.73 -4.94
N ALA A 168 -4.36 11.88 -5.21
CA ALA A 168 -3.81 12.90 -6.10
C ALA A 168 -2.48 13.51 -5.60
N GLU A 169 -2.33 13.62 -4.29
CA GLU A 169 -1.18 14.28 -3.65
C GLU A 169 -0.03 13.31 -3.33
N VAL A 170 -0.18 12.01 -3.55
CA VAL A 170 0.81 10.98 -3.16
C VAL A 170 2.16 11.22 -3.81
N GLU A 171 2.19 11.61 -5.09
CA GLU A 171 3.46 11.84 -5.77
C GLU A 171 4.18 13.09 -5.25
N ALA A 172 3.44 14.18 -5.03
CA ALA A 172 3.97 15.40 -4.45
C ALA A 172 4.47 15.16 -3.02
N TYR A 173 3.74 14.37 -2.22
CA TYR A 173 4.16 13.95 -0.88
C TYR A 173 5.52 13.24 -0.89
N TYR A 174 5.70 12.24 -1.75
CA TYR A 174 6.98 11.52 -1.84
C TYR A 174 8.09 12.33 -2.48
N ALA A 175 7.77 13.33 -3.31
CA ALA A 175 8.76 14.23 -3.88
C ALA A 175 9.35 15.19 -2.83
N GLN A 176 8.54 15.64 -1.86
CA GLN A 176 8.99 16.50 -0.77
C GLN A 176 9.53 15.75 0.44
N LYS A 177 9.18 14.48 0.62
CA LYS A 177 9.57 13.68 1.79
C LYS A 177 11.11 13.53 1.84
N PRO A 178 11.77 13.85 2.96
CA PRO A 178 13.21 13.71 3.07
C PRO A 178 13.64 12.25 3.00
N ALA A 179 14.88 12.03 2.55
CA ALA A 179 15.50 10.71 2.58
C ALA A 179 15.67 10.21 4.03
N PRO A 180 15.70 8.89 4.25
CA PRO A 180 16.03 8.34 5.55
C PRO A 180 17.38 8.87 6.07
N PRO A 181 17.51 9.18 7.37
CA PRO A 181 18.78 9.56 7.97
C PRO A 181 19.85 8.48 7.75
N ALA A 182 21.10 8.91 7.53
CA ALA A 182 22.20 8.00 7.22
C ALA A 182 22.45 6.96 8.32
N GLU A 183 22.16 7.26 9.60
CA GLU A 183 22.34 6.32 10.71
C GLU A 183 21.30 5.19 10.71
N ARG A 184 20.19 5.37 10.00
CA ARG A 184 19.14 4.35 9.86
C ARG A 184 19.33 3.47 8.63
N GLU A 185 20.27 3.80 7.76
CA GLU A 185 20.58 3.02 6.57
C GLU A 185 21.69 1.99 6.84
N ALA A 186 21.69 0.90 6.07
CA ALA A 186 22.77 -0.08 6.04
C ALA A 186 23.71 0.17 4.84
N ASP A 187 24.75 -0.64 4.73
CA ASP A 187 25.90 -0.46 3.84
C ASP A 187 25.70 -0.95 2.39
N ILE A 188 24.65 -1.74 2.12
CA ILE A 188 24.31 -2.18 0.75
C ILE A 188 22.98 -1.56 0.33
N LEU A 189 22.99 -0.70 -0.69
CA LEU A 189 21.78 -0.21 -1.36
C LEU A 189 21.31 -1.22 -2.40
N VAL A 190 20.06 -1.65 -2.30
CA VAL A 190 19.48 -2.65 -3.20
C VAL A 190 18.28 -2.05 -3.93
N ILE A 191 18.25 -2.23 -5.24
CA ILE A 191 17.10 -1.93 -6.08
C ILE A 191 16.59 -3.18 -6.77
N GLN A 192 15.27 -3.24 -6.97
CA GLN A 192 14.62 -4.31 -7.70
C GLN A 192 13.47 -3.73 -8.52
N ALA A 193 13.19 -4.36 -9.65
CA ALA A 193 12.04 -4.04 -10.47
C ALA A 193 11.45 -5.33 -11.05
N ASP A 194 10.12 -5.44 -11.06
CA ASP A 194 9.40 -6.56 -11.65
C ASP A 194 8.04 -6.10 -12.22
N GLY A 195 7.47 -6.87 -13.13
CA GLY A 195 6.21 -6.58 -13.81
C GLY A 195 5.10 -7.53 -13.40
N LYS A 196 3.96 -6.97 -12.96
CA LYS A 196 2.75 -7.75 -12.70
C LYS A 196 1.58 -7.28 -13.56
N GLY A 197 0.91 -8.21 -14.23
CA GLY A 197 -0.27 -7.90 -15.04
C GLY A 197 -1.47 -7.46 -14.19
N VAL A 198 -2.15 -6.40 -14.61
CA VAL A 198 -3.41 -5.90 -14.08
C VAL A 198 -4.50 -6.05 -15.15
N PRO A 199 -5.61 -6.76 -14.87
CA PRO A 199 -6.73 -6.88 -15.81
C PRO A 199 -7.41 -5.54 -16.08
N MET A 200 -7.47 -5.13 -17.35
CA MET A 200 -8.02 -3.84 -17.75
C MET A 200 -9.45 -3.96 -18.27
N ILE A 201 -10.23 -2.90 -18.08
CA ILE A 201 -11.48 -2.67 -18.82
C ILE A 201 -11.10 -2.34 -20.27
N LEU A 202 -11.77 -3.00 -21.22
CA LEU A 202 -11.58 -2.73 -22.65
C LEU A 202 -12.52 -1.58 -23.04
N GLU A 203 -11.97 -0.43 -23.42
CA GLU A 203 -12.79 0.72 -23.86
C GLU A 203 -13.45 0.47 -25.23
N ASN A 204 -12.87 -0.41 -26.06
CA ASN A 204 -13.42 -0.82 -27.35
C ASN A 204 -13.75 -2.32 -27.32
N THR A 205 -15.04 -2.66 -27.16
CA THR A 205 -15.54 -4.02 -27.37
C THR A 205 -15.64 -4.29 -28.87
N ALA A 206 -14.57 -4.76 -29.49
CA ALA A 206 -14.75 -5.57 -30.70
C ALA A 206 -15.61 -6.79 -30.32
N SER A 207 -16.55 -7.17 -31.19
CA SER A 207 -17.51 -8.26 -30.96
C SER A 207 -16.87 -9.45 -30.23
N GLU A 208 -17.34 -9.75 -29.03
CA GLU A 208 -16.81 -10.85 -28.23
C GLU A 208 -16.98 -12.17 -29.00
N ARG A 209 -15.87 -12.83 -29.34
CA ARG A 209 -15.93 -14.17 -29.90
C ARG A 209 -16.34 -15.14 -28.79
N VAL A 210 -17.42 -15.89 -29.01
CA VAL A 210 -17.98 -16.90 -28.09
C VAL A 210 -16.95 -17.96 -27.67
N ARG A 211 -15.89 -18.18 -28.46
CA ARG A 211 -14.82 -19.14 -28.14
C ARG A 211 -13.44 -18.60 -28.52
N LEU A 212 -12.55 -18.56 -27.54
CA LEU A 212 -11.13 -18.23 -27.72
C LEU A 212 -10.37 -19.39 -28.38
N ARG A 213 -9.35 -19.06 -29.18
CA ARG A 213 -8.39 -20.04 -29.72
C ARG A 213 -7.42 -20.50 -28.63
N LYS A 214 -6.75 -21.64 -28.85
CA LYS A 214 -5.73 -22.16 -27.94
C LYS A 214 -4.62 -21.12 -27.72
N GLY A 215 -4.51 -20.60 -26.49
CA GLY A 215 -3.51 -19.58 -26.10
C GLY A 215 -4.05 -18.15 -26.05
N GLU A 216 -5.24 -17.87 -26.60
CA GLU A 216 -5.91 -16.59 -26.40
C GLU A 216 -6.50 -16.56 -24.98
N LYS A 217 -6.33 -15.42 -24.28
CA LYS A 217 -6.87 -15.20 -22.94
C LYS A 217 -7.98 -14.16 -23.01
N HIS A 218 -9.07 -14.35 -22.25
CA HIS A 218 -10.09 -13.31 -22.12
C HIS A 218 -9.52 -12.11 -21.35
N GLY A 219 -9.64 -10.92 -21.93
CA GLY A 219 -9.22 -9.65 -21.34
C GLY A 219 -7.79 -9.23 -21.70
N ARG A 220 -7.56 -7.91 -21.69
CA ARG A 220 -6.23 -7.30 -21.85
C ARG A 220 -5.65 -7.02 -20.47
N LYS A 221 -4.45 -7.52 -20.19
CA LYS A 221 -3.69 -7.12 -19.01
C LYS A 221 -2.73 -6.00 -19.38
N LYS A 222 -2.59 -4.99 -18.52
CA LYS A 222 -1.52 -4.00 -18.58
C LYS A 222 -0.51 -4.30 -17.48
N GLU A 223 0.77 -4.20 -17.77
CA GLU A 223 1.82 -4.44 -16.79
C GLU A 223 1.90 -3.26 -15.82
N ALA A 224 1.71 -3.53 -14.53
CA ALA A 224 2.15 -2.66 -13.45
C ALA A 224 3.61 -3.00 -13.13
N VAL A 225 4.49 -2.02 -13.27
CA VAL A 225 5.91 -2.15 -12.93
C VAL A 225 6.06 -1.79 -11.47
N VAL A 226 6.45 -2.77 -10.67
CA VAL A 226 6.72 -2.65 -9.25
C VAL A 226 8.21 -2.37 -9.07
N THR A 227 8.57 -1.42 -8.20
CA THR A 227 9.96 -1.09 -7.87
C THR A 227 10.13 -1.06 -6.37
N THR A 228 11.26 -1.58 -5.89
CA THR A 228 11.67 -1.49 -4.48
C THR A 228 13.05 -0.89 -4.39
N VAL A 229 13.27 -0.10 -3.33
CA VAL A 229 14.59 0.36 -2.90
C VAL A 229 14.68 0.21 -1.38
N TYR A 230 15.79 -0.35 -0.90
CA TYR A 230 16.06 -0.54 0.51
C TYR A 230 17.56 -0.65 0.74
N THR A 231 17.99 -0.52 1.99
CA THR A 231 19.34 -0.90 2.37
C THR A 231 19.33 -2.19 3.19
N ILE A 232 20.43 -2.95 3.16
CA ILE A 232 20.58 -4.17 3.94
C ILE A 232 22.03 -4.35 4.38
N GLU A 233 22.23 -4.99 5.53
CA GLU A 233 23.56 -5.31 6.03
C GLU A 233 24.18 -6.47 5.21
N ALA A 234 25.50 -6.44 5.04
CA ALA A 234 26.22 -7.52 4.38
C ALA A 234 26.09 -8.83 5.18
N PHE A 235 25.69 -9.91 4.50
CA PHE A 235 25.54 -11.23 5.12
C PHE A 235 26.31 -12.32 4.38
N VAL A 236 27.55 -12.55 4.82
CA VAL A 236 28.48 -13.52 4.25
C VAL A 236 28.00 -14.94 4.45
N ARG A 237 27.96 -15.72 3.38
CA ARG A 237 27.51 -17.11 3.36
C ARG A 237 28.37 -17.96 2.44
N THR A 238 28.39 -19.27 2.64
CA THR A 238 28.91 -20.23 1.65
C THR A 238 27.76 -20.78 0.78
N PRO A 239 28.05 -21.33 -0.42
CA PRO A 239 27.07 -22.05 -1.21
C PRO A 239 26.32 -23.14 -0.42
N GLU A 240 27.01 -23.88 0.42
CA GLU A 240 26.45 -24.96 1.25
C GLU A 240 25.47 -24.42 2.30
N GLN A 241 25.78 -23.28 2.92
CA GLN A 241 24.87 -22.62 3.86
C GLN A 241 23.59 -22.14 3.17
N VAL A 242 23.68 -21.66 1.93
CA VAL A 242 22.48 -21.28 1.13
C VAL A 242 21.65 -22.51 0.80
N ILE A 243 22.28 -23.63 0.41
CA ILE A 243 21.56 -24.89 0.14
C ILE A 243 20.87 -25.42 1.39
N ALA A 244 21.58 -25.49 2.51
CA ALA A 244 21.03 -25.95 3.79
C ALA A 244 19.85 -25.07 4.24
N SER A 245 19.96 -23.74 4.08
CA SER A 245 18.86 -22.83 4.40
C SER A 245 17.67 -22.97 3.45
N TYR A 246 17.88 -23.22 2.16
CA TYR A 246 16.81 -23.22 1.17
C TYR A 246 16.08 -24.56 1.06
N TYR A 247 16.80 -25.68 1.18
CA TYR A 247 16.23 -27.02 1.01
C TYR A 247 15.96 -27.73 2.35
N ASP A 248 16.76 -27.47 3.38
CA ASP A 248 16.70 -28.19 4.66
C ASP A 248 16.13 -27.34 5.81
N ASN A 249 15.84 -26.05 5.55
CA ASN A 249 15.41 -25.06 6.55
C ASN A 249 16.37 -24.94 7.75
N ILE A 250 17.66 -25.21 7.53
CA ILE A 250 18.70 -25.08 8.55
C ILE A 250 19.25 -23.66 8.49
N HIS A 251 19.02 -22.87 9.54
CA HIS A 251 19.48 -21.49 9.65
C HIS A 251 20.67 -21.39 10.61
N THR A 252 21.83 -20.96 10.11
CA THR A 252 23.07 -20.85 10.90
C THR A 252 23.17 -19.54 11.69
N SER A 253 22.41 -18.51 11.30
CA SER A 253 22.34 -17.21 11.97
C SER A 253 21.09 -16.44 11.51
N GLN A 254 20.73 -15.38 12.24
CA GLN A 254 19.63 -14.51 11.86
C GLN A 254 20.00 -13.68 10.62
N ALA A 255 19.22 -13.80 9.54
CA ALA A 255 19.42 -13.00 8.34
C ALA A 255 19.08 -11.52 8.62
N PRO A 256 19.84 -10.56 8.05
CA PRO A 256 19.53 -9.15 8.21
C PRO A 256 18.19 -8.80 7.55
N GLN A 257 17.51 -7.79 8.10
CA GLN A 257 16.26 -7.29 7.54
C GLN A 257 16.52 -6.05 6.67
N PRO A 258 15.77 -5.88 5.56
CA PRO A 258 15.76 -4.64 4.80
C PRO A 258 15.42 -3.44 5.69
N LYS A 259 16.20 -2.35 5.59
CA LYS A 259 15.96 -1.07 6.26
C LYS A 259 15.42 -0.04 5.28
N ASN A 260 14.51 0.81 5.78
CA ASN A 260 13.88 1.92 5.05
C ASN A 260 13.40 1.51 3.65
N LYS A 261 12.74 0.35 3.57
CA LYS A 261 12.20 -0.17 2.31
C LYS A 261 11.13 0.79 1.80
N HIS A 262 11.28 1.18 0.54
CA HIS A 262 10.27 1.97 -0.18
C HIS A 262 9.79 1.18 -1.39
N LEU A 263 8.48 0.97 -1.45
CA LEU A 263 7.75 0.24 -2.47
C LEU A 263 6.90 1.18 -3.31
N TRP A 264 6.85 0.94 -4.62
CA TRP A 264 6.00 1.65 -5.55
C TRP A 264 5.56 0.72 -6.69
N ALA A 265 4.41 1.02 -7.32
CA ALA A 265 4.09 0.47 -8.62
C ALA A 265 3.35 1.48 -9.49
N THR A 266 3.50 1.34 -10.80
CA THR A 266 2.78 2.14 -11.80
C THR A 266 2.51 1.35 -13.08
N LEU A 267 1.37 1.59 -13.71
CA LEU A 267 0.99 1.13 -15.03
C LEU A 267 1.44 2.08 -16.16
N ASP A 268 2.09 3.21 -15.85
CA ASP A 268 2.63 4.15 -16.85
C ASP A 268 3.91 3.64 -17.53
N GLY A 269 4.36 2.45 -17.14
CA GLY A 269 5.38 1.67 -17.84
C GLY A 269 6.77 1.80 -17.23
N LYS A 270 7.71 1.07 -17.83
CA LYS A 270 9.05 0.84 -17.26
C LYS A 270 9.89 2.13 -17.15
N GLU A 271 9.80 3.05 -18.11
CA GLU A 271 10.59 4.30 -18.05
C GLU A 271 10.16 5.19 -16.88
N VAL A 272 8.85 5.37 -16.68
CA VAL A 272 8.32 6.17 -15.55
C VAL A 272 8.68 5.52 -14.22
N ALA A 273 8.52 4.20 -14.11
CA ALA A 273 8.87 3.46 -12.90
C ALA A 273 10.36 3.58 -12.54
N LEU A 274 11.25 3.38 -13.52
CA LEU A 274 12.70 3.47 -13.30
C LEU A 274 13.18 4.91 -13.08
N GLY A 275 12.55 5.89 -13.73
CA GLY A 275 12.82 7.31 -13.48
C GLY A 275 12.48 7.71 -12.04
N ARG A 276 11.32 7.30 -11.54
CA ARG A 276 10.94 7.51 -10.13
C ARG A 276 11.89 6.80 -9.16
N LEU A 277 12.24 5.55 -9.46
CA LEU A 277 13.21 4.80 -8.67
C LEU A 277 14.56 5.52 -8.63
N ALA A 278 15.00 6.13 -9.73
CA ALA A 278 16.23 6.93 -9.77
C ALA A 278 16.17 8.15 -8.86
N THR A 279 15.04 8.87 -8.80
CA THR A 279 14.86 9.98 -7.84
C THR A 279 15.02 9.50 -6.38
N GLN A 280 14.43 8.36 -6.04
CA GLN A 280 14.53 7.78 -4.70
C GLN A 280 15.94 7.28 -4.37
N VAL A 281 16.63 6.67 -5.34
CA VAL A 281 18.03 6.26 -5.20
C VAL A 281 18.91 7.50 -4.98
N ASN A 282 18.76 8.53 -5.81
CA ASN A 282 19.56 9.74 -5.75
C ASN A 282 19.41 10.47 -4.41
N ALA A 283 18.21 10.51 -3.84
CA ALA A 283 17.97 11.09 -2.52
C ALA A 283 18.74 10.37 -1.39
N ARG A 284 19.10 9.09 -1.57
CA ARG A 284 19.86 8.28 -0.60
C ARG A 284 21.36 8.27 -0.87
N LEU A 285 21.82 8.82 -1.99
CA LEU A 285 23.24 8.91 -2.31
C LEU A 285 23.90 9.92 -1.36
N GLY A 286 24.67 9.42 -0.39
CA GLY A 286 25.30 10.23 0.66
C GLY A 286 25.36 9.54 2.02
N ALA A 287 24.49 8.54 2.25
CA ALA A 287 24.66 7.58 3.35
C ALA A 287 25.98 6.79 3.19
N PRO A 288 26.53 6.12 4.23
CA PRO A 288 27.74 5.30 4.15
C PRO A 288 27.52 3.99 3.34
N LEU A 289 27.03 4.13 2.12
CA LEU A 289 26.76 3.05 1.17
C LEU A 289 28.09 2.56 0.58
N ARG A 290 28.40 1.29 0.80
CA ARG A 290 29.58 0.63 0.24
C ARG A 290 29.30 -0.03 -1.10
N HIS A 291 28.08 -0.52 -1.28
CA HIS A 291 27.71 -1.29 -2.47
C HIS A 291 26.31 -0.91 -2.99
N LYS A 292 26.15 -0.97 -4.31
CA LYS A 292 24.90 -0.71 -5.04
C LYS A 292 24.55 -1.94 -5.86
N ILE A 293 23.46 -2.62 -5.52
CA ILE A 293 23.08 -3.91 -6.09
C ILE A 293 21.71 -3.80 -6.76
N ALA A 294 21.60 -4.34 -7.97
CA ALA A 294 20.34 -4.46 -8.69
C ALA A 294 19.99 -5.94 -8.90
N LEU A 295 18.85 -6.40 -8.37
CA LEU A 295 18.39 -7.77 -8.55
C LEU A 295 17.33 -7.86 -9.64
N CYS A 296 17.48 -8.83 -10.56
CA CYS A 296 16.60 -9.01 -11.72
C CYS A 296 16.31 -10.49 -11.99
N ASP A 297 15.15 -10.78 -12.58
CA ASP A 297 14.67 -12.11 -12.99
C ASP A 297 15.39 -12.71 -14.24
N GLY A 298 16.26 -11.93 -14.88
CA GLY A 298 16.93 -12.34 -16.13
C GLY A 298 16.17 -11.97 -17.41
N CYS A 299 15.18 -11.08 -17.33
CA CYS A 299 14.53 -10.46 -18.48
C CYS A 299 15.45 -9.44 -19.15
N GLU A 300 15.93 -9.76 -20.35
CA GLU A 300 16.92 -8.98 -21.10
C GLU A 300 16.51 -7.52 -21.31
N ALA A 301 15.23 -7.27 -21.64
CA ALA A 301 14.73 -5.91 -21.86
C ALA A 301 14.76 -5.07 -20.58
N LEU A 302 14.48 -5.67 -19.42
CA LEU A 302 14.52 -4.99 -18.13
C LEU A 302 15.97 -4.78 -17.67
N GLN A 303 16.82 -5.80 -17.80
CA GLN A 303 18.25 -5.72 -17.46
C GLN A 303 18.95 -4.61 -18.26
N ARG A 304 18.69 -4.50 -19.57
CA ARG A 304 19.26 -3.41 -20.39
C ARG A 304 18.82 -2.03 -19.91
N ARG A 305 17.57 -1.87 -19.49
CA ARG A 305 17.04 -0.60 -18.96
C ARG A 305 17.66 -0.27 -17.61
N ILE A 306 17.77 -1.24 -16.71
CA ILE A 306 18.42 -1.07 -15.41
C ILE A 306 19.89 -0.73 -15.59
N ALA A 307 20.64 -1.45 -16.43
CA ALA A 307 22.05 -1.15 -16.70
C ALA A 307 22.24 0.25 -17.32
N LYS A 308 21.31 0.71 -18.16
CA LYS A 308 21.34 2.06 -18.73
C LYS A 308 21.04 3.13 -17.70
N GLN A 309 20.03 2.93 -16.85
CA GLN A 309 19.57 3.92 -15.87
C GLN A 309 20.46 3.96 -14.61
N PHE A 310 21.06 2.83 -14.26
CA PHE A 310 21.85 2.60 -13.05
C PHE A 310 23.22 1.96 -13.39
N PRO A 311 24.10 2.67 -14.14
CA PRO A 311 25.36 2.10 -14.61
C PRO A 311 26.32 1.70 -13.48
N ASP A 312 26.22 2.36 -12.31
CA ASP A 312 27.06 2.07 -11.14
C ASP A 312 26.56 0.88 -10.29
N PHE A 313 25.42 0.29 -10.64
CA PHE A 313 24.86 -0.82 -9.90
C PHE A 313 25.38 -2.15 -10.43
N ILE A 314 25.71 -3.05 -9.53
CA ILE A 314 26.07 -4.43 -9.89
C ILE A 314 24.78 -5.21 -10.09
N LEU A 315 24.52 -5.61 -11.33
CA LEU A 315 23.38 -6.44 -11.68
C LEU A 315 23.64 -7.90 -11.28
N ILE A 316 22.75 -8.44 -10.46
CA ILE A 316 22.77 -9.83 -9.99
C ILE A 316 21.52 -10.53 -10.52
N LEU A 317 21.71 -11.70 -11.13
CA LEU A 317 20.59 -12.57 -11.46
C LEU A 317 19.99 -13.13 -10.17
N ASP A 318 18.67 -13.04 -10.04
CA ASP A 318 17.96 -13.66 -8.95
C ASP A 318 18.13 -15.19 -8.98
N PHE A 319 18.74 -15.71 -7.91
CA PHE A 319 18.96 -17.13 -7.71
C PHE A 319 17.65 -17.93 -7.69
N ILE A 320 16.57 -17.38 -7.12
CA ILE A 320 15.28 -18.08 -7.06
C ILE A 320 14.74 -18.32 -8.46
N HIS A 321 14.77 -17.28 -9.31
CA HIS A 321 14.41 -17.39 -10.72
C HIS A 321 15.31 -18.38 -11.48
N ALA A 322 16.64 -18.34 -11.25
CA ALA A 322 17.55 -19.31 -11.85
C ALA A 322 17.24 -20.76 -11.40
N ASN A 323 16.91 -20.93 -10.13
CA ASN A 323 16.55 -22.21 -9.53
C ASN A 323 15.22 -22.77 -10.06
N GLU A 324 14.24 -21.91 -10.39
CA GLU A 324 12.99 -22.35 -11.05
C GLU A 324 13.25 -22.96 -12.43
N TYR A 325 14.26 -22.48 -13.16
CA TYR A 325 14.66 -23.09 -14.43
C TYR A 325 15.24 -24.49 -14.21
N LEU A 326 16.04 -24.69 -13.15
CA LEU A 326 16.49 -26.02 -12.75
C LEU A 326 15.32 -26.93 -12.38
N TRP A 327 14.34 -26.43 -11.61
CA TRP A 327 13.14 -27.20 -11.26
C TRP A 327 12.38 -27.68 -12.50
N LYS A 328 12.24 -26.84 -13.53
CA LYS A 328 11.61 -27.23 -14.80
C LYS A 328 12.40 -28.34 -15.50
N VAL A 329 13.74 -28.34 -15.41
CA VAL A 329 14.58 -29.43 -15.91
C VAL A 329 14.38 -30.69 -15.08
N ALA A 330 14.45 -30.61 -13.76
CA ALA A 330 14.25 -31.74 -12.87
C ALA A 330 12.90 -32.43 -13.12
N ASN A 331 11.81 -31.65 -13.20
CA ASN A 331 10.47 -32.17 -13.48
C ASN A 331 10.39 -32.81 -14.87
N ALA A 332 11.05 -32.24 -15.88
CA ALA A 332 11.09 -32.85 -17.21
C ALA A 332 11.89 -34.16 -17.25
N LEU A 333 12.98 -34.26 -16.47
CA LEU A 333 13.84 -35.44 -16.42
C LEU A 333 13.20 -36.59 -15.63
N PHE A 334 12.74 -36.31 -14.40
CA PHE A 334 12.35 -37.32 -13.41
C PHE A 334 10.84 -37.43 -13.18
N GLY A 335 10.06 -36.42 -13.57
CA GLY A 335 8.64 -36.29 -13.20
C GLY A 335 8.44 -35.64 -11.82
N GLU A 336 7.25 -35.11 -11.57
CA GLU A 336 6.96 -34.35 -10.34
C GLU A 336 6.94 -35.24 -9.07
N GLY A 337 6.60 -36.53 -9.18
CA GLY A 337 6.49 -37.42 -8.01
C GLY A 337 7.76 -38.17 -7.63
N ASN A 338 8.93 -37.88 -8.22
CA ASN A 338 10.15 -38.66 -8.01
C ASN A 338 11.11 -37.96 -7.04
N ASP A 339 11.44 -38.60 -5.92
CA ASP A 339 12.32 -38.05 -4.88
C ASP A 339 13.75 -37.75 -5.36
N GLN A 340 14.25 -38.45 -6.38
CA GLN A 340 15.55 -38.19 -6.99
C GLN A 340 15.68 -36.76 -7.54
N ARG A 341 14.55 -36.08 -7.80
CA ARG A 341 14.52 -34.68 -8.20
C ARG A 341 15.17 -33.77 -7.16
N PHE A 342 14.99 -34.04 -5.86
CA PHE A 342 15.46 -33.16 -4.79
C PHE A 342 16.98 -33.24 -4.65
N GLU A 343 17.55 -34.44 -4.67
CA GLU A 343 19.01 -34.65 -4.66
C GLU A 343 19.66 -34.03 -5.90
N TRP A 344 19.05 -34.21 -7.08
CA TRP A 344 19.51 -33.55 -8.30
C TRP A 344 19.46 -32.02 -8.19
N MET A 345 18.37 -31.47 -7.64
CA MET A 345 18.20 -30.05 -7.41
C MET A 345 19.25 -29.50 -6.45
N LYS A 346 19.47 -30.13 -5.28
CA LYS A 346 20.51 -29.73 -4.33
C LYS A 346 21.89 -29.68 -4.99
N ALA A 347 22.26 -30.74 -5.72
CA ALA A 347 23.56 -30.81 -6.40
C ALA A 347 23.72 -29.71 -7.47
N ARG A 348 22.70 -29.46 -8.29
CA ARG A 348 22.78 -28.46 -9.37
C ARG A 348 22.66 -27.03 -8.89
N SER A 349 21.88 -26.78 -7.84
CA SER A 349 21.85 -25.50 -7.14
C SER A 349 23.19 -25.19 -6.48
N LEU A 350 23.82 -26.19 -5.85
CA LEU A 350 25.18 -26.04 -5.30
C LEU A 350 26.17 -25.70 -6.41
N GLN A 351 26.12 -26.40 -7.55
CA GLN A 351 26.97 -26.13 -8.71
C GLN A 351 26.81 -24.69 -9.23
N LEU A 352 25.58 -24.16 -9.29
CA LEU A 352 25.32 -22.75 -9.62
C LEU A 352 25.97 -21.81 -8.61
N LEU A 353 25.67 -22.01 -7.32
CA LEU A 353 26.14 -21.13 -6.24
C LEU A 353 27.67 -21.15 -6.09
N SER A 354 28.31 -22.26 -6.45
CA SER A 354 29.77 -22.44 -6.47
C SER A 354 30.45 -21.91 -7.75
N GLY A 355 29.72 -21.18 -8.60
CA GLY A 355 30.28 -20.51 -9.79
C GLY A 355 30.55 -21.43 -10.98
N GLN A 356 30.06 -22.68 -10.95
CA GLN A 356 30.27 -23.68 -12.00
C GLN A 356 29.17 -23.61 -13.08
N THR A 357 28.56 -22.45 -13.31
CA THR A 357 27.46 -22.26 -14.27
C THR A 357 27.83 -22.64 -15.70
N LYS A 358 29.06 -22.35 -16.15
CA LYS A 358 29.54 -22.76 -17.50
C LYS A 358 29.56 -24.28 -17.67
N GLN A 359 30.03 -24.99 -16.63
CA GLN A 359 30.04 -26.45 -16.63
C GLN A 359 28.62 -26.99 -16.67
N LEU A 360 27.71 -26.44 -15.86
CA LEU A 360 26.30 -26.82 -15.88
C LEU A 360 25.65 -26.60 -17.25
N ILE A 361 25.93 -25.49 -17.94
CA ILE A 361 25.46 -25.26 -19.31
C ILE A 361 25.94 -26.38 -20.26
N ALA A 362 27.21 -26.75 -20.17
CA ALA A 362 27.78 -27.82 -20.98
C ALA A 362 27.14 -29.19 -20.67
N GLU A 363 26.90 -29.50 -19.39
CA GLU A 363 26.21 -30.71 -18.95
C GLU A 363 24.78 -30.78 -19.51
N LEU A 364 24.00 -29.70 -19.40
CA LEU A 364 22.64 -29.63 -19.93
C LEU A 364 22.61 -29.82 -21.45
N ARG A 365 23.56 -29.21 -22.18
CA ARG A 365 23.69 -29.37 -23.63
C ARG A 365 24.10 -30.78 -24.04
N SER A 366 25.05 -31.38 -23.31
CA SER A 366 25.48 -32.77 -23.52
C SER A 366 24.32 -33.74 -23.30
N GLN A 367 23.59 -33.58 -22.20
CA GLN A 367 22.42 -34.39 -21.90
C GLN A 367 21.33 -34.24 -22.97
N ALA A 368 21.10 -33.02 -23.46
CA ALA A 368 20.14 -32.77 -24.54
C ALA A 368 20.50 -33.47 -25.87
N ASN A 369 21.78 -33.76 -26.09
CA ASN A 369 22.29 -34.42 -27.30
C ASN A 369 22.30 -35.96 -27.23
N GLN A 370 21.87 -36.57 -26.12
CA GLN A 370 21.82 -38.03 -26.01
C GLN A 370 20.86 -38.66 -27.04
N PRO A 371 21.22 -39.79 -27.69
CA PRO A 371 20.45 -40.36 -28.79
C PRO A 371 19.00 -40.72 -28.46
N LYS A 372 18.72 -41.09 -27.19
CA LYS A 372 17.38 -41.50 -26.72
C LYS A 372 16.60 -40.36 -26.05
N MET A 373 17.05 -39.10 -26.18
CA MET A 373 16.42 -37.97 -25.51
C MET A 373 15.09 -37.57 -26.19
N ARG A 374 13.99 -37.62 -25.43
CA ARG A 374 12.67 -37.17 -25.92
C ARG A 374 12.69 -35.67 -26.22
N MET A 375 11.99 -35.26 -27.28
CA MET A 375 11.94 -33.86 -27.75
C MET A 375 11.55 -32.87 -26.64
N ALA A 376 10.51 -33.16 -25.84
CA ALA A 376 10.08 -32.27 -24.76
C ALA A 376 11.18 -32.02 -23.71
N LYS A 377 11.91 -33.08 -23.31
CA LYS A 377 13.04 -32.98 -22.36
C LYS A 377 14.20 -32.19 -22.97
N ARG A 378 14.54 -32.49 -24.24
CA ARG A 378 15.57 -31.77 -25.00
C ARG A 378 15.28 -30.26 -25.06
N THR A 379 14.04 -29.89 -25.39
CA THR A 379 13.63 -28.48 -25.44
C THR A 379 13.79 -27.79 -24.09
N GLN A 380 13.40 -28.43 -22.99
CA GLN A 380 13.52 -27.83 -21.65
C GLN A 380 14.98 -27.67 -21.19
N LEU A 381 15.83 -28.67 -21.47
CA LEU A 381 17.28 -28.60 -21.21
C LEU A 381 17.93 -27.44 -21.96
N LEU A 382 17.72 -27.36 -23.28
CA LEU A 382 18.29 -26.30 -24.12
C LEU A 382 17.77 -24.91 -23.74
N LYS A 383 16.47 -24.79 -23.42
CA LYS A 383 15.88 -23.54 -22.93
C LYS A 383 16.57 -23.03 -21.67
N THR A 384 16.86 -23.94 -20.73
CA THR A 384 17.54 -23.62 -19.47
C THR A 384 19.01 -23.27 -19.70
N ALA A 385 19.72 -24.05 -20.53
CA ALA A 385 21.10 -23.76 -20.91
C ALA A 385 21.24 -22.37 -21.57
N ASN A 386 20.34 -22.03 -22.49
CA ASN A 386 20.35 -20.73 -23.16
C ASN A 386 20.02 -19.57 -22.20
N TYR A 387 19.11 -19.79 -21.24
CA TYR A 387 18.80 -18.80 -20.21
C TYR A 387 20.01 -18.53 -19.30
N PHE A 388 20.73 -19.58 -18.87
CA PHE A 388 21.96 -19.42 -18.08
C PHE A 388 23.10 -18.81 -18.89
N GLU A 389 23.30 -19.21 -20.14
CA GLU A 389 24.35 -18.65 -21.00
C GLU A 389 24.15 -17.15 -21.21
N ARG A 390 22.92 -16.71 -21.48
CA ARG A 390 22.58 -15.29 -21.62
C ARG A 390 22.83 -14.50 -20.34
N ASN A 391 22.51 -15.08 -19.18
CA ASN A 391 22.64 -14.40 -17.88
C ASN A 391 23.97 -14.64 -17.17
N LEU A 392 24.89 -15.39 -17.78
CA LEU A 392 26.16 -15.78 -17.17
C LEU A 392 26.97 -14.61 -16.58
N PRO A 393 27.02 -13.40 -17.18
CA PRO A 393 27.71 -12.25 -16.60
C PRO A 393 27.16 -11.82 -15.22
N PHE A 394 25.91 -12.16 -14.91
CA PHE A 394 25.21 -11.75 -13.69
C PHE A 394 25.14 -12.87 -12.63
N MET A 395 25.79 -14.02 -12.86
CA MET A 395 25.68 -15.23 -12.03
C MET A 395 26.96 -15.54 -11.22
N ASN A 396 27.77 -14.53 -10.87
CA ASN A 396 28.96 -14.73 -10.04
C ASN A 396 28.62 -14.87 -8.54
N TYR A 397 27.81 -15.88 -8.22
CA TYR A 397 27.33 -16.14 -6.86
C TYR A 397 28.44 -16.29 -5.81
N PRO A 398 29.60 -16.93 -6.07
CA PRO A 398 30.69 -17.01 -5.08
C PRO A 398 31.18 -15.63 -4.63
N VAL A 399 31.33 -14.68 -5.56
CA VAL A 399 31.73 -13.31 -5.22
C VAL A 399 30.61 -12.60 -4.46
N TYR A 400 29.36 -12.79 -4.86
CA TYR A 400 28.23 -12.13 -4.20
C TYR A 400 28.07 -12.62 -2.76
N LEU A 401 28.17 -13.93 -2.54
CA LEU A 401 28.05 -14.55 -1.23
C LEU A 401 29.22 -14.20 -0.29
N SER A 402 30.46 -14.18 -0.81
CA SER A 402 31.63 -13.79 -0.01
C SER A 402 31.64 -12.32 0.40
N LYS A 403 31.03 -11.44 -0.41
CA LYS A 403 30.81 -10.02 -0.07
C LYS A 403 29.53 -9.78 0.74
N GLY A 404 28.75 -10.83 1.00
CA GLY A 404 27.50 -10.75 1.74
C GLY A 404 26.36 -10.06 0.99
N TRP A 405 26.42 -9.98 -0.33
CA TRP A 405 25.39 -9.35 -1.15
C TRP A 405 24.13 -10.23 -1.24
N PRO A 406 22.94 -9.62 -1.33
CA PRO A 406 21.72 -10.37 -1.58
C PRO A 406 21.74 -10.95 -3.00
N ILE A 407 21.25 -12.19 -3.14
CA ILE A 407 21.17 -12.92 -4.42
C ILE A 407 19.74 -13.34 -4.78
N ALA A 408 18.76 -12.99 -3.94
CA ALA A 408 17.37 -13.43 -4.07
C ALA A 408 16.43 -12.22 -4.06
N SER A 409 15.40 -12.22 -4.91
CA SER A 409 14.50 -11.07 -5.07
C SER A 409 13.22 -11.11 -4.20
N GLY A 410 13.24 -11.87 -3.09
CA GLY A 410 12.05 -12.12 -2.25
C GLY A 410 11.28 -10.86 -1.79
N VAL A 411 11.96 -9.71 -1.63
CA VAL A 411 11.30 -8.43 -1.31
C VAL A 411 10.35 -7.97 -2.43
N ILE A 412 10.80 -7.97 -3.69
CA ILE A 412 9.96 -7.59 -4.84
C ILE A 412 8.95 -8.68 -5.21
N GLU A 413 9.31 -9.96 -5.10
CA GLU A 413 8.36 -11.05 -5.37
C GLU A 413 7.20 -11.04 -4.37
N GLY A 414 7.52 -10.82 -3.10
CA GLY A 414 6.55 -10.53 -2.06
C GLY A 414 5.66 -9.38 -2.48
N ALA A 415 6.25 -8.24 -2.82
CA ALA A 415 5.54 -7.03 -3.26
C ALA A 415 4.63 -7.28 -4.47
N CYS A 416 5.10 -7.85 -5.57
CA CYS A 416 4.27 -8.17 -6.73
C CYS A 416 3.03 -9.00 -6.38
N ARG A 417 3.14 -9.89 -5.38
CA ARG A 417 2.02 -10.65 -4.84
C ARG A 417 1.11 -9.76 -3.98
N HIS A 418 1.57 -9.30 -2.82
CA HIS A 418 0.68 -8.58 -1.90
C HIS A 418 0.26 -7.24 -2.48
N PHE A 419 1.18 -6.42 -2.98
CA PHE A 419 0.97 -5.05 -3.45
C PHE A 419 0.10 -4.93 -4.71
N VAL A 420 0.29 -5.82 -5.69
CA VAL A 420 -0.47 -5.77 -6.97
C VAL A 420 -1.48 -6.91 -7.05
N LYS A 421 -1.02 -8.16 -7.02
CA LYS A 421 -1.86 -9.33 -7.34
C LYS A 421 -3.09 -9.42 -6.44
N ASP A 422 -2.89 -9.36 -5.13
CA ASP A 422 -3.94 -9.67 -4.15
C ASP A 422 -5.08 -8.63 -4.17
N ARG A 423 -4.85 -7.46 -4.77
CA ARG A 423 -5.86 -6.41 -4.88
C ARG A 423 -6.36 -6.16 -6.29
N CYS A 424 -5.52 -6.35 -7.31
CA CYS A 424 -5.87 -6.05 -8.69
C CYS A 424 -6.34 -7.28 -9.48
N GLU A 425 -6.02 -8.51 -9.03
CA GLU A 425 -6.33 -9.77 -9.72
C GLU A 425 -7.36 -10.66 -8.98
N LEU A 426 -8.19 -10.11 -8.09
CA LEU A 426 -9.30 -10.89 -7.52
C LEU A 426 -10.34 -11.24 -8.59
N SER A 427 -11.14 -12.28 -8.31
CA SER A 427 -12.12 -12.81 -9.26
C SER A 427 -13.06 -11.70 -9.78
N GLY A 428 -13.23 -11.64 -11.11
CA GLY A 428 -14.10 -10.67 -11.78
C GLY A 428 -13.57 -9.24 -11.89
N MET A 429 -12.41 -8.90 -11.31
CA MET A 429 -11.91 -7.52 -11.33
C MET A 429 -11.42 -7.09 -12.70
N ARG A 430 -11.76 -5.85 -13.06
CA ARG A 430 -11.28 -5.12 -14.24
C ARG A 430 -11.10 -3.66 -13.85
N TRP A 431 -10.05 -3.03 -14.37
CA TRP A 431 -9.66 -1.68 -13.98
C TRP A 431 -9.62 -0.72 -15.16
N LEU A 432 -10.08 0.52 -14.93
CA LEU A 432 -9.55 1.66 -15.66
C LEU A 432 -8.12 1.91 -15.19
N GLN A 433 -7.24 2.38 -16.07
CA GLN A 433 -5.85 2.66 -15.70
C GLN A 433 -5.77 3.66 -14.55
N THR A 434 -6.51 4.77 -14.65
CA THR A 434 -6.57 5.80 -13.60
C THR A 434 -7.02 5.23 -12.26
N GLY A 435 -8.03 4.37 -12.26
CA GLY A 435 -8.52 3.72 -11.04
C GLY A 435 -7.51 2.77 -10.40
N ALA A 436 -6.74 2.03 -11.22
CA ALA A 436 -5.67 1.17 -10.72
C ALA A 436 -4.48 1.99 -10.21
N GLU A 437 -4.07 3.06 -10.91
CA GLU A 437 -3.00 3.96 -10.48
C GLU A 437 -3.31 4.59 -9.12
N ASN A 438 -4.49 5.18 -8.97
CA ASN A 438 -4.89 5.84 -7.72
C ASN A 438 -4.87 4.87 -6.53
N LEU A 439 -5.32 3.63 -6.75
CA LEU A 439 -5.25 2.59 -5.74
C LEU A 439 -3.81 2.19 -5.41
N LEU A 440 -2.96 1.99 -6.42
CA LEU A 440 -1.55 1.63 -6.20
C LEU A 440 -0.79 2.75 -5.48
N ARG A 441 -1.11 4.02 -5.76
CA ARG A 441 -0.54 5.19 -5.05
C ARG A 441 -0.87 5.18 -3.56
N LEU A 442 -2.14 5.10 -3.19
CA LEU A 442 -2.54 5.03 -1.77
C LEU A 442 -2.05 3.75 -1.09
N ARG A 443 -1.98 2.65 -1.84
CA ARG A 443 -1.40 1.43 -1.32
C ARG A 443 0.09 1.54 -1.08
N ALA A 444 0.84 2.29 -1.91
CA ALA A 444 2.24 2.60 -1.65
C ALA A 444 2.40 3.33 -0.31
N VAL A 445 1.53 4.30 -0.02
CA VAL A 445 1.49 4.97 1.28
C VAL A 445 1.28 3.98 2.42
N ALA A 446 0.27 3.11 2.32
CA ALA A 446 -0.01 2.14 3.38
C ALA A 446 1.13 1.13 3.59
N GLU A 447 1.74 0.62 2.52
CA GLU A 447 2.76 -0.44 2.56
C GLU A 447 4.18 0.08 2.86
N ASN A 448 4.36 1.40 2.83
CA ASN A 448 5.57 2.09 3.27
C ASN A 448 5.44 2.67 4.69
N ASP A 449 4.35 2.34 5.42
CA ASP A 449 4.05 2.84 6.76
C ASP A 449 3.98 4.39 6.84
N ASP A 450 3.43 5.01 5.79
CA ASP A 450 3.35 6.47 5.60
C ASP A 450 1.94 7.04 5.72
N TRP A 451 0.98 6.25 6.22
CA TRP A 451 -0.45 6.55 6.20
C TRP A 451 -0.79 7.85 6.93
N GLU A 452 -0.39 7.95 8.20
CA GLU A 452 -0.70 9.08 9.06
C GLU A 452 -0.05 10.38 8.53
N ASP A 453 1.24 10.33 8.19
CA ASP A 453 1.99 11.47 7.67
C ASP A 453 1.42 11.96 6.33
N TYR A 454 1.06 11.03 5.44
CA TYR A 454 0.43 11.37 4.17
C TYR A 454 -0.94 12.01 4.36
N HIS A 455 -1.77 11.47 5.25
CA HIS A 455 -3.09 12.04 5.51
C HIS A 455 -3.01 13.42 6.18
N LEU A 456 -1.99 13.69 6.99
CA LEU A 456 -1.73 15.05 7.46
C LEU A 456 -1.35 15.99 6.31
N TYR A 457 -0.38 15.58 5.48
CA TYR A 457 0.05 16.35 4.31
C TYR A 457 -1.10 16.67 3.36
N ARG A 458 -1.90 15.66 2.99
CA ARG A 458 -3.01 15.83 2.04
C ARG A 458 -4.07 16.78 2.57
N LYS A 459 -4.37 16.76 3.88
CA LYS A 459 -5.35 17.65 4.53
C LYS A 459 -4.88 19.10 4.45
N GLN A 460 -3.58 19.34 4.63
CA GLN A 460 -2.98 20.67 4.46
C GLN A 460 -3.04 21.13 2.99
N GLN A 461 -2.69 20.26 2.02
CA GLN A 461 -2.78 20.61 0.60
C GLN A 461 -4.22 20.88 0.16
N ARG A 462 -5.17 20.06 0.64
CA ARG A 462 -6.60 20.27 0.41
C ARG A 462 -7.06 21.62 0.94
N HIS A 463 -6.71 21.95 2.19
CA HIS A 463 -7.06 23.24 2.79
C HIS A 463 -6.47 24.40 1.97
N LEU A 464 -5.20 24.32 1.59
CA LEU A 464 -4.54 25.34 0.77
C LEU A 464 -5.22 25.52 -0.59
N ARG A 465 -5.58 24.41 -1.26
CA ARG A 465 -6.26 24.44 -2.55
C ARG A 465 -7.65 25.07 -2.47
N LEU A 466 -8.41 24.77 -1.42
CA LEU A 466 -9.79 25.25 -1.27
C LEU A 466 -9.89 26.69 -0.76
N TYR A 467 -8.96 27.11 0.09
CA TYR A 467 -9.08 28.37 0.82
C TYR A 467 -7.95 29.36 0.57
N GLY A 468 -6.86 28.95 -0.11
CA GLY A 468 -5.72 29.81 -0.41
C GLY A 468 -4.85 30.14 0.80
N THR A 469 -5.19 29.65 1.98
CA THR A 469 -4.44 29.87 3.23
C THR A 469 -3.76 28.59 3.68
N ARG A 470 -2.73 28.68 4.52
CA ARG A 470 -2.19 27.52 5.24
C ARG A 470 -2.81 27.48 6.62
N LYS A 471 -3.40 26.34 6.99
CA LYS A 471 -3.84 26.14 8.37
C LYS A 471 -2.65 25.70 9.21
N ASN A 472 -2.22 26.57 10.13
CA ASN A 472 -1.38 26.14 11.24
C ASN A 472 -2.25 25.23 12.11
N CYS A 473 -2.00 23.92 12.06
CA CYS A 473 -2.57 22.97 12.99
C CYS A 473 -1.49 22.69 14.05
N PRO A 474 -1.36 23.50 15.12
CA PRO A 474 -0.58 23.08 16.28
C PRO A 474 -1.24 21.81 16.83
N VAL A 475 -0.43 20.76 17.08
CA VAL A 475 -0.74 19.45 17.70
C VAL A 475 -2.22 19.02 17.68
N PRO A 476 -2.61 17.91 17.03
CA PRO A 476 -4.00 17.47 16.94
C PRO A 476 -4.73 17.60 18.28
N ILE A 477 -5.85 18.33 18.34
CA ILE A 477 -6.69 18.45 19.56
C ILE A 477 -7.11 17.05 20.06
N GLU A 478 -7.18 16.07 19.16
CA GLU A 478 -7.36 14.65 19.47
C GLU A 478 -6.32 14.12 20.47
N SER A 479 -5.06 14.57 20.42
CA SER A 479 -4.02 14.22 21.39
C SER A 479 -4.28 14.81 22.79
N GLN A 480 -5.14 15.82 22.90
CA GLN A 480 -5.58 16.39 24.19
C GLN A 480 -6.80 15.66 24.77
N SER A 481 -7.58 14.93 23.95
CA SER A 481 -8.77 14.19 24.40
C SER A 481 -8.45 13.06 25.39
N LEU A 482 -7.25 12.48 25.30
CA LEU A 482 -6.76 11.44 26.21
C LEU A 482 -6.14 12.00 27.50
N ASN A 483 -5.79 13.30 27.53
CA ASN A 483 -5.08 13.94 28.64
C ASN A 483 -6.00 14.68 29.61
N LEU A 484 -7.31 14.70 29.38
CA LEU A 484 -8.24 15.38 30.27
C LEU A 484 -8.38 14.67 31.64
N HIS A 485 -8.04 13.37 31.76
CA HIS A 485 -8.00 12.62 33.02
C HIS A 485 -6.99 11.45 33.03
N SER A 486 -5.75 11.65 32.59
CA SER A 486 -4.69 10.62 32.68
C SER A 486 -3.81 10.77 33.92
N GLU A 487 -4.41 10.77 35.12
CA GLU A 487 -3.78 10.14 36.27
C GLU A 487 -4.40 8.74 36.40
N SER A 488 -3.56 7.70 36.41
CA SER A 488 -3.90 6.27 36.58
C SER A 488 -4.36 5.44 35.37
N VAL A 489 -3.56 5.38 34.29
CA VAL A 489 -3.47 4.14 33.49
C VAL A 489 -2.00 3.91 33.10
N GLU A 490 -1.38 2.86 33.64
CA GLU A 490 -0.05 2.40 33.20
C GLU A 490 -0.08 2.06 31.70
N PRO A 491 0.94 2.45 30.92
CA PRO A 491 0.99 2.13 29.51
C PRO A 491 1.27 0.63 29.33
N MET A 492 0.30 -0.12 28.83
CA MET A 492 0.55 -1.43 28.23
C MET A 492 1.43 -1.25 26.99
N VAL A 493 2.74 -1.33 27.21
CA VAL A 493 3.73 -1.55 26.17
C VAL A 493 3.42 -2.88 25.49
N ALA A 494 2.84 -2.85 24.29
CA ALA A 494 2.73 -4.00 23.41
C ALA A 494 3.58 -3.77 22.16
N ASN A 495 4.83 -4.17 22.31
CA ASN A 495 5.85 -4.44 21.30
C ASN A 495 5.24 -5.15 20.07
N ARG A 496 4.87 -4.41 19.01
CA ARG A 496 4.49 -5.00 17.72
C ARG A 496 5.75 -5.32 16.91
N GLN A 497 6.44 -6.38 17.31
CA GLN A 497 7.22 -7.16 16.36
C GLN A 497 6.25 -8.05 15.58
N ASN A 498 6.21 -7.86 14.26
CA ASN A 498 5.49 -8.73 13.32
C ASN A 498 6.09 -10.15 13.36
N ARG A 499 5.67 -10.97 14.34
CA ARG A 499 5.89 -12.42 14.33
C ARG A 499 4.75 -13.07 13.56
N TYR A 500 4.84 -13.11 12.24
CA TYR A 500 4.14 -14.14 11.48
C TYR A 500 4.92 -15.44 11.62
N SER A 501 4.67 -16.18 12.70
CA SER A 501 4.92 -17.62 12.71
C SER A 501 3.99 -18.25 11.69
N GLN A 502 4.54 -18.79 10.60
CA GLN A 502 3.82 -19.60 9.64
C GLN A 502 3.15 -20.75 10.39
N PHE A 503 1.82 -20.72 10.50
CA PHE A 503 1.08 -21.89 10.92
C PHE A 503 1.20 -22.97 9.82
N PRO A 504 1.41 -24.24 10.20
CA PRO A 504 1.51 -25.34 9.24
C PRO A 504 0.15 -25.51 8.56
N LEU A 505 0.12 -25.31 7.24
CA LEU A 505 -1.04 -25.71 6.43
C LEU A 505 -1.13 -27.23 6.49
N ALA A 506 -2.31 -27.71 6.85
CA ALA A 506 -2.67 -29.11 6.94
C ALA A 506 -2.42 -29.85 5.61
N SER A 507 -1.95 -31.08 5.79
CA SER A 507 -1.80 -32.24 4.88
C SER A 507 -2.53 -32.21 3.54
#